data_AF-V4SX20-F1
#
_entry.id   AF-V4SX20-F1
#
_cell.length_a   1.000
_cell.length_b   1.000
_cell.length_c   1.000
_cell.angle_alpha   90.00
_cell.angle_beta   90.00
_cell.angle_gamma   90.00
#
_symmetry.space_group_name_H-M   'P 1'
#
loop_
_entity.id
_entity.type
_entity.pdbx_description
1 polymer ?
#
loop_
_entity_poly.entity_id
_entity_poly.type
_entity_poly.pdbx_seq_one_letter_code
_entity_poly.pdbx_strand_id
1 'polypeptide(L)'
;MASPLKALSSAAVLMLLLAAATLPNFGESHQQQNGGKHRGRRHHHRHNKPWVPHHKGHQHKRKPVHEQPQPVQPQPHPAQPVEPVQQQPQPVQPQPVQSQPQLQPQPVQPMPVEHLPPVLPGVPIAKPTHPELSSADREAHEHDFKPGPWKHAHATFYTGDTGSFGGACGYSDVTREGYGEGTTALSTTLFHNGAACGACFEIKCIDDPKSCIPGQPSLFVTATNFCPPNFHQDANDGGWCNPPREHFDIAYPAFKHIAEYKAGIVPVAYRRVSCKKQGGIKFTITGTQHWTLVTIWNVGGAGDISHVEVKGDNKLNWTPLHKNWGSKWQTSCSLEEESLTFKVTTSDGRFVISPNVTPNKYWKYGQTFEGLNFR
;
A
#
# COMPACT_ATOMS: atom_id res chain seq x y z
N MET A 1 -58.06 -19.09 42.10
CA MET A 1 -57.58 -17.71 41.94
C MET A 1 -56.21 -17.64 42.57
N ALA A 2 -55.18 -17.48 41.75
CA ALA A 2 -53.79 -17.79 42.08
C ALA A 2 -52.99 -16.54 42.51
N SER A 3 -52.07 -16.75 43.45
CA SER A 3 -50.93 -15.88 43.76
C SER A 3 -49.82 -16.00 42.68
N PRO A 4 -48.61 -15.44 42.89
CA PRO A 4 -48.16 -14.06 42.66
C PRO A 4 -46.99 -14.02 41.63
N LEU A 5 -46.38 -12.86 41.31
CA LEU A 5 -44.91 -12.70 41.09
C LEU A 5 -44.46 -11.31 40.57
N LYS A 6 -43.52 -10.75 41.34
CA LYS A 6 -42.40 -9.81 41.11
C LYS A 6 -42.06 -9.32 39.68
N ALA A 7 -41.75 -8.02 39.57
CA ALA A 7 -40.66 -7.42 38.75
C ALA A 7 -40.46 -5.95 39.20
N LEU A 8 -39.34 -5.57 39.85
CA LEU A 8 -38.06 -5.09 39.29
C LEU A 8 -38.06 -3.62 38.83
N SER A 9 -37.40 -2.80 39.68
CA SER A 9 -36.37 -1.78 39.37
C SER A 9 -36.56 -0.82 38.18
N SER A 10 -36.77 0.46 38.48
CA SER A 10 -36.23 1.55 37.68
C SER A 10 -35.92 2.75 38.60
N ALA A 11 -34.65 2.89 38.97
CA ALA A 11 -34.14 4.04 39.70
C ALA A 11 -32.85 4.50 39.01
N ALA A 12 -32.95 5.52 38.16
CA ALA A 12 -31.85 6.38 37.76
C ALA A 12 -32.40 7.61 37.01
N VAL A 13 -33.03 8.53 37.75
CA VAL A 13 -33.22 9.91 37.31
C VAL A 13 -32.80 10.78 38.48
N LEU A 14 -31.57 11.30 38.46
CA LEU A 14 -31.16 12.66 38.82
C LEU A 14 -29.63 12.73 38.93
N MET A 15 -28.99 13.58 38.14
CA MET A 15 -28.02 14.58 38.62
C MET A 15 -27.60 15.44 37.42
N LEU A 16 -28.07 16.69 37.46
CA LEU A 16 -27.72 17.78 36.58
C LEU A 16 -26.86 18.78 37.39
N LEU A 17 -25.96 19.49 36.70
CA LEU A 17 -25.23 20.72 37.09
C LEU A 17 -23.96 20.51 37.96
N LEU A 18 -22.83 21.21 37.79
CA LEU A 18 -22.41 22.38 37.01
C LEU A 18 -20.87 22.49 37.17
N ALA A 19 -20.12 22.87 36.12
CA ALA A 19 -19.00 23.84 36.19
C ALA A 19 -18.25 23.95 34.85
N ALA A 20 -18.03 25.20 34.45
CA ALA A 20 -17.42 25.67 33.20
C ALA A 20 -15.98 26.17 33.41
N ALA A 21 -15.36 26.59 32.29
CA ALA A 21 -14.10 27.34 32.14
C ALA A 21 -12.84 26.44 32.06
N THR A 22 -11.85 26.60 31.17
CA THR A 22 -11.42 27.65 30.22
C THR A 22 -10.54 27.01 29.12
N LEU A 23 -10.64 27.47 27.87
CA LEU A 23 -9.67 27.20 26.77
C LEU A 23 -8.89 28.49 26.46
N PRO A 24 -7.59 28.43 26.10
CA PRO A 24 -6.92 29.55 25.45
C PRO A 24 -6.94 29.41 23.92
N ASN A 25 -7.25 30.55 23.29
CA ASN A 25 -7.24 30.83 21.86
C ASN A 25 -6.06 31.79 21.58
N PHE A 26 -5.31 31.58 20.49
CA PHE A 26 -4.30 32.48 19.91
C PHE A 26 -4.11 32.00 18.46
N GLY A 27 -4.23 32.76 17.38
CA GLY A 27 -4.51 34.17 17.16
C GLY A 27 -4.16 34.45 15.68
N GLU A 28 -5.17 34.60 14.82
CA GLU A 28 -5.02 35.17 13.47
C GLU A 28 -4.91 36.68 13.56
N SER A 29 -4.02 37.28 12.75
CA SER A 29 -4.04 38.73 12.49
C SER A 29 -4.11 38.96 10.98
N HIS A 30 -5.09 39.77 10.61
CA HIS A 30 -5.41 40.23 9.26
C HIS A 30 -4.94 41.69 9.08
N GLN A 31 -4.89 42.10 7.80
CA GLN A 31 -4.96 43.49 7.27
C GLN A 31 -3.65 44.32 7.25
N GLN A 32 -3.35 45.16 6.25
CA GLN A 32 -4.09 45.65 5.08
C GLN A 32 -3.14 46.28 4.02
N GLN A 33 -3.67 46.45 2.81
CA GLN A 33 -3.11 47.18 1.66
C GLN A 33 -3.06 48.72 1.83
N ASN A 34 -2.14 49.36 1.11
CA ASN A 34 -2.22 50.63 0.34
C ASN A 34 -0.77 51.14 0.12
N GLY A 35 -0.29 51.67 -1.00
CA GLY A 35 -0.89 52.28 -2.17
C GLY A 35 -0.13 53.59 -2.47
N GLY A 36 0.65 53.65 -3.55
CA GLY A 36 0.83 54.87 -4.36
C GLY A 36 2.11 55.72 -4.27
N LYS A 37 2.75 55.83 -5.46
CA LYS A 37 3.25 57.05 -6.14
C LYS A 37 4.72 57.55 -5.96
N HIS A 38 5.45 57.34 -7.07
CA HIS A 38 6.11 58.33 -7.96
C HIS A 38 7.45 59.01 -7.65
N ARG A 39 8.28 59.00 -8.72
CA ARG A 39 9.38 59.92 -9.13
C ARG A 39 10.68 59.79 -8.31
N GLY A 40 11.87 59.72 -8.88
CA GLY A 40 12.34 59.79 -10.26
C GLY A 40 13.86 60.07 -10.23
N ARG A 41 14.59 59.49 -11.19
CA ARG A 41 15.87 59.97 -11.80
C ARG A 41 16.93 60.61 -10.88
N ARG A 42 18.12 60.01 -10.80
CA ARG A 42 19.29 60.34 -11.67
C ARG A 42 20.55 59.59 -11.23
N HIS A 43 21.34 59.19 -12.23
CA HIS A 43 22.73 58.75 -12.13
C HIS A 43 23.64 59.84 -11.54
N HIS A 44 24.70 59.45 -10.82
CA HIS A 44 26.04 59.93 -11.16
C HIS A 44 27.16 59.03 -10.61
N HIS A 45 28.22 59.04 -11.41
CA HIS A 45 29.49 58.35 -11.37
C HIS A 45 30.46 58.84 -10.28
N ARG A 46 31.43 57.94 -10.01
CA ARG A 46 32.89 58.16 -9.87
C ARG A 46 33.52 58.46 -8.49
N HIS A 47 34.48 57.57 -8.20
CA HIS A 47 35.87 57.78 -7.78
C HIS A 47 36.26 58.04 -6.31
N ASN A 48 36.89 57.00 -5.74
CA ASN A 48 38.31 56.90 -5.34
C ASN A 48 38.96 57.99 -4.44
N LYS A 49 39.36 57.50 -3.24
CA LYS A 49 40.57 57.78 -2.43
C LYS A 49 40.69 59.18 -1.77
N PRO A 50 41.60 59.36 -0.78
CA PRO A 50 42.08 58.49 0.30
C PRO A 50 41.97 59.18 1.69
N TRP A 51 42.14 58.45 2.79
CA TRP A 51 42.22 59.04 4.15
C TRP A 51 43.47 58.53 4.88
N VAL A 52 44.32 59.47 5.32
CA VAL A 52 45.46 59.30 6.25
C VAL A 52 45.75 60.70 6.85
N PRO A 53 46.36 60.87 8.03
CA PRO A 53 46.15 60.27 9.36
C PRO A 53 45.99 61.37 10.46
N HIS A 54 45.70 60.99 11.70
CA HIS A 54 46.24 61.74 12.85
C HIS A 54 46.55 60.84 14.06
N HIS A 55 47.78 60.97 14.53
CA HIS A 55 48.42 60.28 15.65
C HIS A 55 48.12 60.94 17.01
N LYS A 56 48.07 60.17 18.11
CA LYS A 56 49.18 59.98 19.09
C LYS A 56 48.68 59.38 20.41
N GLY A 57 49.47 58.43 20.92
CA GLY A 57 49.36 57.87 22.27
C GLY A 57 50.37 56.72 22.45
N HIS A 58 51.60 57.07 22.86
CA HIS A 58 52.77 56.19 22.99
C HIS A 58 52.65 55.16 24.11
N GLN A 59 53.30 53.99 23.95
CA GLN A 59 54.56 53.61 24.63
C GLN A 59 54.91 52.14 24.28
N HIS A 60 56.13 51.94 23.76
CA HIS A 60 56.66 50.65 23.32
C HIS A 60 57.30 49.87 24.48
N LYS A 61 57.01 48.56 24.57
CA LYS A 61 57.99 47.58 25.05
C LYS A 61 58.07 46.41 24.06
N ARG A 62 59.29 46.17 23.58
CA ARG A 62 59.68 45.14 22.63
C ARG A 62 59.41 43.75 23.20
N LYS A 63 58.89 42.84 22.37
CA LYS A 63 59.01 41.38 22.58
C LYS A 63 59.59 40.72 21.32
N PRO A 64 60.37 39.63 21.48
CA PRO A 64 61.18 39.04 20.43
C PRO A 64 60.35 38.17 19.48
N VAL A 65 60.89 37.98 18.28
CA VAL A 65 60.44 37.02 17.25
C VAL A 65 60.40 35.62 17.86
N HIS A 66 59.23 34.97 17.82
CA HIS A 66 59.10 33.58 18.24
C HIS A 66 59.03 32.67 17.01
N GLU A 67 60.01 31.77 16.99
CA GLU A 67 60.21 30.60 16.15
C GLU A 67 58.95 29.71 16.07
N GLN A 68 58.76 29.06 14.92
CA GLN A 68 57.67 28.10 14.69
C GLN A 68 57.77 26.89 15.65
N PRO A 69 56.66 26.39 16.22
CA PRO A 69 56.71 25.20 17.05
C PRO A 69 56.82 23.92 16.20
N GLN A 70 57.78 23.06 16.54
CA GLN A 70 57.92 21.70 16.03
C GLN A 70 56.78 20.79 16.51
N PRO A 71 56.44 19.72 15.76
CA PRO A 71 55.33 18.83 16.11
C PRO A 71 55.63 17.99 17.36
N VAL A 72 54.66 17.96 18.28
CA VAL A 72 54.66 17.13 19.49
C VAL A 72 54.48 15.66 19.10
N GLN A 73 55.40 14.78 19.54
CA GLN A 73 55.23 13.33 19.40
C GLN A 73 54.26 12.78 20.46
N PRO A 74 53.34 11.86 20.13
CA PRO A 74 52.46 11.25 21.11
C PRO A 74 53.22 10.26 22.02
N GLN A 75 52.94 10.31 23.32
CA GLN A 75 53.40 9.33 24.32
C GLN A 75 52.65 8.00 24.17
N PRO A 76 53.26 6.83 24.48
CA PRO A 76 52.60 5.54 24.38
C PRO A 76 51.63 5.31 25.55
N HIS A 77 50.37 4.96 25.22
CA HIS A 77 49.38 4.50 26.19
C HIS A 77 49.63 3.04 26.60
N PRO A 78 49.36 2.64 27.86
CA PRO A 78 49.44 1.24 28.28
C PRO A 78 48.38 0.38 27.59
N ALA A 79 48.78 -0.81 27.16
CA ALA A 79 47.96 -1.77 26.43
C ALA A 79 46.70 -2.17 27.21
N GLN A 80 45.53 -2.02 26.59
CA GLN A 80 44.30 -2.66 27.06
C GLN A 80 44.34 -4.17 26.75
N PRO A 81 43.68 -5.02 27.57
CA PRO A 81 43.61 -6.44 27.29
C PRO A 81 42.90 -6.68 25.96
N VAL A 82 43.54 -7.43 25.07
CA VAL A 82 42.98 -7.84 23.79
C VAL A 82 41.83 -8.81 24.09
N GLU A 83 40.59 -8.39 23.91
CA GLU A 83 39.47 -9.33 23.80
C GLU A 83 39.73 -10.25 22.59
N PRO A 84 39.47 -11.56 22.69
CA PRO A 84 39.68 -12.46 21.57
C PRO A 84 38.78 -12.03 20.42
N VAL A 85 39.41 -11.71 19.29
CA VAL A 85 38.74 -11.48 18.00
C VAL A 85 37.81 -12.66 17.75
N GLN A 86 36.50 -12.46 17.87
CA GLN A 86 35.55 -13.37 17.26
C GLN A 86 35.78 -13.26 15.75
N GLN A 87 36.33 -14.34 15.19
CA GLN A 87 36.47 -14.49 13.74
C GLN A 87 35.12 -14.18 13.11
N GLN A 88 35.06 -13.15 12.25
CA GLN A 88 33.97 -13.02 11.31
C GLN A 88 33.87 -14.34 10.54
N PRO A 89 32.68 -14.97 10.44
CA PRO A 89 32.52 -16.14 9.60
C PRO A 89 32.95 -15.76 8.19
N GLN A 90 33.93 -16.50 7.65
CA GLN A 90 34.28 -16.37 6.25
C GLN A 90 33.02 -16.62 5.40
N PRO A 91 32.84 -15.95 4.25
CA PRO A 91 31.75 -16.27 3.35
C PRO A 91 31.91 -17.74 2.95
N VAL A 92 30.97 -18.57 3.41
CA VAL A 92 30.86 -19.96 3.01
C VAL A 92 30.66 -19.96 1.51
N GLN A 93 31.65 -20.44 0.75
CA GLN A 93 31.47 -20.69 -0.67
C GLN A 93 30.27 -21.63 -0.83
N PRO A 94 29.30 -21.34 -1.72
CA PRO A 94 28.20 -22.26 -1.95
C PRO A 94 28.78 -23.59 -2.42
N GLN A 95 28.58 -24.63 -1.61
CA GLN A 95 28.90 -25.98 -2.06
C GLN A 95 28.02 -26.31 -3.27
N PRO A 96 28.55 -27.04 -4.28
CA PRO A 96 27.73 -27.50 -5.39
C PRO A 96 26.60 -28.35 -4.81
N VAL A 97 25.36 -27.90 -5.00
CA VAL A 97 24.17 -28.69 -4.72
C VAL A 97 24.30 -29.97 -5.54
N GLN A 98 24.57 -31.09 -4.86
CA GLN A 98 24.45 -32.39 -5.47
C GLN A 98 23.00 -32.52 -5.94
N SER A 99 22.83 -32.57 -7.26
CA SER A 99 21.57 -32.81 -7.93
C SER A 99 20.90 -34.04 -7.31
N GLN A 100 19.81 -33.82 -6.59
CA GLN A 100 18.91 -34.90 -6.17
C GLN A 100 18.40 -35.63 -7.43
N PRO A 101 18.27 -36.97 -7.40
CA PRO A 101 17.69 -37.71 -8.51
C PRO A 101 16.28 -37.18 -8.78
N GLN A 102 16.02 -36.76 -10.02
CA GLN A 102 14.67 -36.46 -10.47
C GLN A 102 13.81 -37.71 -10.30
N LEU A 103 12.87 -37.67 -9.35
CA LEU A 103 11.73 -38.59 -9.36
C LEU A 103 10.93 -38.28 -10.63
N GLN A 104 11.04 -39.19 -11.60
CA GLN A 104 10.22 -39.18 -12.80
C GLN A 104 8.74 -39.23 -12.38
N PRO A 105 7.85 -38.42 -13.00
CA PRO A 105 6.42 -38.56 -12.79
C PRO A 105 6.01 -39.97 -13.24
N GLN A 106 5.44 -40.75 -12.33
CA GLN A 106 4.82 -42.03 -12.71
C GLN A 106 3.62 -41.75 -13.62
N PRO A 107 3.37 -42.58 -14.65
CA PRO A 107 2.17 -42.44 -15.47
C PRO A 107 0.93 -42.67 -14.59
N VAL A 108 0.11 -41.64 -14.44
CA VAL A 108 -1.20 -41.76 -13.82
C VAL A 108 -2.05 -42.63 -14.75
N GLN A 109 -2.33 -43.86 -14.34
CA GLN A 109 -3.30 -44.70 -15.04
C GLN A 109 -4.69 -44.05 -14.93
N PRO A 110 -5.47 -44.00 -16.02
CA PRO A 110 -6.84 -43.50 -15.96
C PRO A 110 -7.66 -44.40 -15.04
N MET A 111 -8.29 -43.78 -14.04
CA MET A 111 -9.24 -44.43 -13.14
C MET A 111 -10.39 -45.06 -13.98
N PRO A 112 -10.90 -46.24 -13.61
CA PRO A 112 -12.05 -46.82 -14.29
C PRO A 112 -13.27 -45.90 -14.15
N VAL A 113 -13.92 -45.61 -15.28
CA VAL A 113 -15.22 -44.94 -15.30
C VAL A 113 -16.26 -45.94 -14.79
N GLU A 114 -16.49 -45.93 -13.48
CA GLU A 114 -17.59 -46.66 -12.88
C GLU A 114 -18.91 -46.02 -13.36
N HIS A 115 -19.80 -46.86 -13.86
CA HIS A 115 -21.02 -46.45 -14.53
C HIS A 115 -21.94 -45.72 -13.54
N LEU A 116 -22.17 -44.43 -13.79
CA LEU A 116 -23.22 -43.68 -13.11
C LEU A 116 -24.58 -44.37 -13.34
N PRO A 117 -25.40 -44.56 -12.30
CA PRO A 117 -26.75 -45.09 -12.48
C PRO A 117 -27.60 -44.09 -13.29
N PRO A 118 -28.59 -44.57 -14.05
CA PRO A 118 -29.43 -43.70 -14.87
C PRO A 118 -30.19 -42.70 -13.99
N VAL A 119 -30.08 -41.42 -14.37
CA VAL A 119 -30.85 -40.32 -13.80
C VAL A 119 -32.34 -40.60 -14.02
N LEU A 120 -33.09 -40.77 -12.92
CA LEU A 120 -34.55 -40.86 -12.96
C LEU A 120 -35.12 -39.51 -13.43
N PRO A 121 -35.94 -39.47 -14.49
CA PRO A 121 -36.61 -38.24 -14.89
C PRO A 121 -37.75 -37.94 -13.89
N GLY A 122 -37.70 -36.78 -13.23
CA GLY A 122 -38.87 -36.25 -12.52
C GLY A 122 -38.66 -35.59 -11.16
N VAL A 123 -37.44 -35.42 -10.65
CA VAL A 123 -37.23 -34.64 -9.42
C VAL A 123 -37.05 -33.16 -9.79
N PRO A 124 -37.95 -32.25 -9.40
CA PRO A 124 -37.73 -30.83 -9.58
C PRO A 124 -36.49 -30.41 -8.78
N ILE A 125 -35.46 -29.92 -9.48
CA ILE A 125 -34.31 -29.27 -8.87
C ILE A 125 -34.85 -28.05 -8.11
N ALA A 126 -34.85 -28.11 -6.78
CA ALA A 126 -35.12 -26.95 -5.96
C ALA A 126 -34.05 -25.88 -6.31
N LYS A 127 -34.50 -24.78 -6.92
CA LYS A 127 -33.67 -23.59 -7.14
C LYS A 127 -33.03 -23.22 -5.80
N PRO A 128 -31.72 -22.95 -5.75
CA PRO A 128 -31.12 -22.33 -4.58
C PRO A 128 -31.86 -21.02 -4.32
N THR A 129 -32.61 -20.97 -3.21
CA THR A 129 -33.22 -19.74 -2.72
C THR A 129 -32.09 -18.90 -2.13
N HIS A 130 -31.44 -18.13 -2.99
CA HIS A 130 -30.67 -16.98 -2.53
C HIS A 130 -31.62 -16.05 -1.76
N PRO A 131 -31.23 -15.56 -0.57
CA PRO A 131 -31.97 -14.48 0.08
C PRO A 131 -32.13 -13.34 -0.91
N GLU A 132 -33.36 -12.88 -1.11
CA GLU A 132 -33.68 -11.79 -2.02
C GLU A 132 -32.95 -10.52 -1.55
N LEU A 133 -31.91 -10.11 -2.29
CA LEU A 133 -31.17 -8.88 -2.02
C LEU A 133 -32.14 -7.70 -2.05
N SER A 134 -32.00 -6.79 -1.08
CA SER A 134 -32.89 -5.63 -0.99
C SER A 134 -32.75 -4.74 -2.23
N SER A 135 -33.77 -3.94 -2.55
CA SER A 135 -33.73 -3.02 -3.69
C SER A 135 -32.55 -2.04 -3.63
N ALA A 136 -32.11 -1.65 -2.42
CA ALA A 136 -30.93 -0.82 -2.21
C ALA A 136 -29.62 -1.57 -2.53
N ASP A 137 -29.54 -2.86 -2.20
CA ASP A 137 -28.40 -3.70 -2.57
C ASP A 137 -28.35 -3.92 -4.10
N ARG A 138 -29.51 -4.04 -4.75
CA ARG A 138 -29.62 -4.17 -6.22
C ARG A 138 -29.18 -2.91 -6.95
N GLU A 139 -29.53 -1.73 -6.45
CA GLU A 139 -29.13 -0.45 -7.03
C GLU A 139 -27.61 -0.20 -6.92
N ALA A 140 -26.98 -0.63 -5.82
CA ALA A 140 -25.51 -0.62 -5.68
C ALA A 140 -24.80 -1.61 -6.62
N HIS A 141 -25.49 -2.65 -7.08
CA HIS A 141 -24.96 -3.67 -7.99
C HIS A 141 -25.04 -3.30 -9.48
N GLU A 142 -25.79 -2.26 -9.87
CA GLU A 142 -26.16 -2.01 -11.27
C GLU A 142 -25.28 -0.97 -11.99
N HIS A 143 -24.37 -0.30 -11.26
CA HIS A 143 -23.46 0.67 -11.87
C HIS A 143 -22.04 0.12 -11.98
N ASP A 144 -21.60 -0.12 -13.22
CA ASP A 144 -20.22 -0.46 -13.54
C ASP A 144 -19.27 0.67 -13.11
N PHE A 145 -18.11 0.30 -12.56
CA PHE A 145 -17.05 1.24 -12.23
C PHE A 145 -16.67 2.08 -13.46
N LYS A 146 -16.81 3.41 -13.36
CA LYS A 146 -16.49 4.33 -14.45
C LYS A 146 -15.03 4.79 -14.35
N PRO A 147 -14.28 4.81 -15.47
CA PRO A 147 -12.93 5.35 -15.48
C PRO A 147 -12.89 6.78 -14.95
N GLY A 148 -11.87 7.08 -14.15
CA GLY A 148 -11.63 8.44 -13.66
C GLY A 148 -11.10 9.38 -14.75
N PRO A 149 -10.97 10.68 -14.45
CA PRO A 149 -10.31 11.63 -15.34
C PRO A 149 -8.83 11.28 -15.52
N TRP A 150 -8.27 11.68 -16.66
CA TRP A 150 -6.83 11.61 -16.89
C TRP A 150 -6.08 12.60 -16.02
N LYS A 151 -4.94 12.16 -15.48
CA LYS A 151 -4.03 12.94 -14.64
C LYS A 151 -2.60 12.78 -15.15
N HIS A 152 -1.75 13.77 -14.87
CA HIS A 152 -0.33 13.71 -15.18
C HIS A 152 0.45 13.10 -14.02
N ALA A 153 1.41 12.25 -14.33
CA ALA A 153 2.35 11.65 -13.40
C ALA A 153 3.68 11.37 -14.12
N HIS A 154 4.60 10.71 -13.42
CA HIS A 154 5.76 10.10 -14.04
C HIS A 154 5.81 8.61 -13.74
N ALA A 155 6.57 7.89 -14.57
CA ALA A 155 6.83 6.49 -14.36
C ALA A 155 8.32 6.16 -14.48
N THR A 156 8.81 5.35 -13.55
CA THR A 156 10.06 4.58 -13.68
C THR A 156 9.72 3.11 -13.78
N PHE A 157 10.75 2.27 -13.74
CA PHE A 157 10.58 0.85 -13.56
C PHE A 157 11.53 0.29 -12.52
N TYR A 158 11.15 -0.86 -12.00
CA TYR A 158 11.98 -1.69 -11.15
C TYR A 158 12.04 -3.12 -11.70
N THR A 159 13.16 -3.79 -11.43
CA THR A 159 13.39 -5.18 -11.80
C THR A 159 13.16 -6.08 -10.59
N GLY A 160 12.91 -7.36 -10.85
CA GLY A 160 12.60 -8.34 -9.82
C GLY A 160 11.85 -9.52 -10.41
N ASP A 161 11.25 -10.31 -9.53
CA ASP A 161 10.40 -11.44 -9.86
C ASP A 161 8.98 -11.24 -9.30
N THR A 162 8.11 -12.21 -9.58
CA THR A 162 6.71 -12.22 -9.15
C THR A 162 6.53 -12.14 -7.63
N GLY A 163 7.52 -12.59 -6.85
CA GLY A 163 7.51 -12.51 -5.38
C GLY A 163 7.84 -11.11 -4.87
N SER A 164 8.73 -10.39 -5.57
CA SER A 164 9.12 -9.03 -5.20
C SER A 164 8.09 -7.96 -5.57
N PHE A 165 7.27 -8.21 -6.59
CA PHE A 165 6.32 -7.23 -7.14
C PHE A 165 5.05 -7.01 -6.28
N GLY A 166 4.83 -7.83 -5.25
CA GLY A 166 3.64 -7.80 -4.41
C GLY A 166 3.83 -7.29 -2.97
N GLY A 167 5.07 -6.93 -2.62
CA GLY A 167 5.54 -6.79 -1.24
C GLY A 167 4.60 -5.98 -0.36
N ALA A 168 4.44 -4.69 -0.62
CA ALA A 168 3.73 -3.79 0.29
C ALA A 168 2.21 -4.00 0.38
N CYS A 169 1.60 -4.70 -0.58
CA CYS A 169 0.18 -5.05 -0.52
C CYS A 169 -0.07 -6.41 0.12
N GLY A 170 0.98 -7.14 0.50
CA GLY A 170 0.90 -8.45 1.11
C GLY A 170 0.60 -9.59 0.14
N TYR A 171 0.85 -9.36 -1.15
CA TYR A 171 0.75 -10.34 -2.24
C TYR A 171 2.06 -11.10 -2.34
N SER A 172 2.00 -12.42 -2.24
CA SER A 172 3.19 -13.27 -2.15
C SER A 172 3.75 -13.68 -3.51
N ASP A 173 2.90 -13.78 -4.53
CA ASP A 173 3.31 -14.02 -5.90
C ASP A 173 2.22 -13.43 -6.81
N VAL A 174 2.52 -12.28 -7.42
CA VAL A 174 1.53 -11.53 -8.19
C VAL A 174 1.00 -12.29 -9.40
N THR A 175 1.76 -13.23 -9.96
CA THR A 175 1.30 -14.05 -11.08
C THR A 175 0.36 -15.15 -10.62
N ARG A 176 0.71 -15.86 -9.55
CA ARG A 176 -0.15 -16.89 -8.95
C ARG A 176 -1.43 -16.28 -8.36
N GLU A 177 -1.35 -15.03 -7.91
CA GLU A 177 -2.49 -14.26 -7.38
C GLU A 177 -3.28 -13.52 -8.49
N GLY A 178 -3.04 -13.82 -9.77
CA GLY A 178 -3.89 -13.34 -10.88
C GLY A 178 -3.71 -11.86 -11.23
N TYR A 179 -2.62 -11.22 -10.81
CA TYR A 179 -2.22 -9.88 -11.23
C TYR A 179 -1.27 -9.91 -12.44
N GLY A 180 -0.55 -11.01 -12.62
CA GLY A 180 0.46 -11.15 -13.68
C GLY A 180 1.60 -10.16 -13.50
N GLU A 181 2.29 -9.83 -14.60
CA GLU A 181 3.42 -8.88 -14.56
C GLU A 181 2.99 -7.42 -14.77
N GLY A 182 1.71 -7.19 -15.09
CA GLY A 182 1.09 -5.85 -15.21
C GLY A 182 0.88 -5.20 -13.84
N THR A 183 1.97 -4.90 -13.15
CA THR A 183 1.95 -4.42 -11.75
C THR A 183 2.78 -3.16 -11.56
N THR A 184 2.48 -2.42 -10.50
CA THR A 184 3.20 -1.19 -10.15
C THR A 184 3.29 -1.00 -8.65
N ALA A 185 4.43 -0.47 -8.21
CA ALA A 185 4.60 0.14 -6.91
C ALA A 185 4.19 1.61 -6.98
N LEU A 186 3.34 2.04 -6.05
CA LEU A 186 2.84 3.41 -6.02
C LEU A 186 3.70 4.28 -5.11
N SER A 187 4.00 5.50 -5.52
CA SER A 187 4.55 6.55 -4.65
C SER A 187 3.68 6.80 -3.42
N THR A 188 4.26 7.46 -2.41
CA THR A 188 3.55 7.83 -1.17
C THR A 188 2.24 8.57 -1.43
N THR A 189 2.24 9.50 -2.40
CA THR A 189 1.06 10.28 -2.80
C THR A 189 -0.08 9.40 -3.32
N LEU A 190 0.23 8.30 -4.01
CA LEU A 190 -0.76 7.43 -4.64
C LEU A 190 -1.09 6.18 -3.82
N PHE A 191 -0.18 5.71 -2.96
CA PHE A 191 -0.34 4.46 -2.21
C PHE A 191 -1.35 4.59 -1.07
N HIS A 192 -1.50 5.79 -0.50
CA HIS A 192 -2.43 6.10 0.59
C HIS A 192 -2.37 5.07 1.74
N ASN A 193 -1.15 4.77 2.23
CA ASN A 193 -0.92 3.78 3.30
C ASN A 193 -1.54 2.40 3.01
N GLY A 194 -1.52 1.97 1.74
CA GLY A 194 -2.06 0.68 1.30
C GLY A 194 -3.56 0.70 1.04
N ALA A 195 -4.23 1.84 1.15
CA ALA A 195 -5.63 1.98 0.73
C ALA A 195 -5.79 1.70 -0.77
N ALA A 196 -4.79 2.03 -1.60
CA ALA A 196 -4.81 1.78 -3.03
C ALA A 196 -4.40 0.35 -3.44
N CYS A 197 -4.10 -0.56 -2.50
CA CYS A 197 -3.75 -1.93 -2.86
C CYS A 197 -4.90 -2.63 -3.62
N GLY A 198 -4.58 -3.20 -4.78
CA GLY A 198 -5.55 -3.83 -5.68
C GLY A 198 -6.17 -2.88 -6.72
N ALA A 199 -5.93 -1.57 -6.62
CA ALA A 199 -6.41 -0.57 -7.58
C ALA A 199 -5.83 -0.80 -8.99
N CYS A 200 -6.66 -0.72 -10.03
CA CYS A 200 -6.21 -0.77 -11.42
C CYS A 200 -6.14 0.61 -12.07
N PHE A 201 -5.14 0.76 -12.93
CA PHE A 201 -4.82 1.99 -13.65
C PHE A 201 -4.59 1.70 -15.13
N GLU A 202 -5.01 2.65 -15.97
CA GLU A 202 -4.55 2.77 -17.35
C GLU A 202 -3.50 3.87 -17.41
N ILE A 203 -2.35 3.58 -18.04
CA ILE A 203 -1.19 4.46 -18.12
C ILE A 203 -0.75 4.60 -19.58
N LYS A 204 -0.39 5.81 -19.99
CA LYS A 204 0.17 6.12 -21.31
C LYS A 204 1.43 6.95 -21.14
N CYS A 205 2.50 6.59 -21.85
CA CYS A 205 3.64 7.47 -22.01
C CYS A 205 3.26 8.64 -22.94
N ILE A 206 3.52 9.87 -22.50
CA ILE A 206 3.11 11.10 -23.19
C ILE A 206 4.30 12.03 -23.35
N ASP A 207 4.21 13.02 -24.23
CA ASP A 207 5.08 14.20 -24.29
C ASP A 207 6.61 13.95 -24.39
N ASP A 208 7.04 12.71 -24.66
CA ASP A 208 8.44 12.36 -24.92
C ASP A 208 8.59 11.35 -26.08
N PRO A 209 8.58 11.82 -27.35
CA PRO A 209 8.68 10.95 -28.53
C PRO A 209 10.00 10.17 -28.65
N LYS A 210 11.04 10.53 -27.87
CA LYS A 210 12.34 9.84 -27.92
C LYS A 210 12.38 8.65 -26.96
N SER A 211 11.62 8.73 -25.87
CA SER A 211 11.56 7.71 -24.82
C SER A 211 10.32 6.83 -24.92
N CYS A 212 9.19 7.39 -25.32
CA CYS A 212 7.92 6.66 -25.46
C CYS A 212 7.91 5.77 -26.69
N ILE A 213 7.33 4.57 -26.55
CA ILE A 213 7.15 3.66 -27.67
C ILE A 213 6.07 4.22 -28.63
N PRO A 214 6.35 4.27 -29.95
CA PRO A 214 5.40 4.79 -30.95
C PRO A 214 4.07 4.05 -30.95
N GLY A 215 2.98 4.76 -31.27
CA GLY A 215 1.62 4.21 -31.30
C GLY A 215 0.83 4.37 -30.00
N GLN A 216 1.45 4.95 -28.95
CA GLN A 216 0.83 5.28 -27.65
C GLN A 216 0.02 4.12 -27.04
N PRO A 217 0.63 2.93 -26.85
CA PRO A 217 -0.08 1.82 -26.22
C PRO A 217 -0.51 2.20 -24.79
N SER A 218 -1.77 1.91 -24.46
CA SER A 218 -2.21 1.93 -23.07
C SER A 218 -1.65 0.72 -22.35
N LEU A 219 -1.03 0.95 -21.19
CA LEU A 219 -0.64 -0.09 -20.26
C LEU A 219 -1.67 -0.16 -19.13
N PHE A 220 -2.13 -1.38 -18.83
CA PHE A 220 -3.02 -1.63 -17.69
C PHE A 220 -2.22 -2.29 -16.58
N VAL A 221 -2.19 -1.65 -15.40
CA VAL A 221 -1.46 -2.15 -14.25
C VAL A 221 -2.33 -2.24 -13.00
N THR A 222 -2.00 -3.17 -12.10
CA THR A 222 -2.57 -3.24 -10.75
C THR A 222 -1.54 -2.73 -9.73
N ALA A 223 -2.00 -1.93 -8.77
CA ALA A 223 -1.19 -1.52 -7.63
C ALA A 223 -1.01 -2.68 -6.65
N THR A 224 0.22 -3.15 -6.56
CA THR A 224 0.60 -4.32 -5.77
C THR A 224 1.72 -4.04 -4.79
N ASN A 225 2.33 -2.86 -4.87
CA ASN A 225 3.48 -2.53 -4.03
C ASN A 225 3.56 -1.03 -3.72
N PHE A 226 4.54 -0.67 -2.93
CA PHE A 226 4.83 0.69 -2.50
C PHE A 226 6.22 1.08 -2.97
N CYS A 227 6.33 2.24 -3.60
CA CYS A 227 7.60 2.85 -3.91
C CYS A 227 7.99 3.78 -2.74
N PRO A 228 8.99 3.41 -1.91
CA PRO A 228 9.35 4.19 -0.75
C PRO A 228 9.99 5.53 -1.15
N PRO A 229 9.73 6.60 -0.39
CA PRO A 229 10.37 7.89 -0.63
C PRO A 229 11.86 7.84 -0.24
N ASN A 230 12.68 8.59 -0.97
CA ASN A 230 14.06 8.89 -0.61
C ASN A 230 14.22 10.39 -0.33
N PHE A 231 14.06 10.78 0.94
CA PHE A 231 14.14 12.19 1.37
C PHE A 231 15.56 12.79 1.32
N HIS A 232 16.58 11.99 0.98
CA HIS A 232 17.94 12.49 0.72
C HIS A 232 18.12 13.04 -0.70
N GLN A 233 17.11 12.89 -1.57
CA GLN A 233 17.14 13.32 -2.96
C GLN A 233 15.92 14.21 -3.26
N ASP A 234 16.07 15.11 -4.25
CA ASP A 234 14.97 15.97 -4.68
C ASP A 234 13.90 15.15 -5.43
N ALA A 235 12.63 15.54 -5.32
CA ALA A 235 11.54 14.83 -5.98
C ALA A 235 11.63 14.83 -7.53
N ASN A 236 12.41 15.76 -8.09
CA ASN A 236 12.69 15.89 -9.51
C ASN A 236 14.12 15.44 -9.88
N ASP A 237 14.90 14.96 -8.92
CA ASP A 237 16.26 14.47 -9.15
C ASP A 237 16.60 13.31 -8.20
N GLY A 238 16.11 12.12 -8.55
CA GLY A 238 16.37 10.85 -7.85
C GLY A 238 15.31 10.45 -6.81
N GLY A 239 14.65 11.42 -6.17
CA GLY A 239 13.59 11.20 -5.18
C GLY A 239 12.20 10.95 -5.79
N TRP A 240 12.09 10.14 -6.84
CA TRP A 240 10.88 10.05 -7.69
C TRP A 240 9.58 9.71 -6.95
N CYS A 241 9.68 8.99 -5.83
CA CYS A 241 8.53 8.56 -5.03
C CYS A 241 8.22 9.47 -3.83
N ASN A 242 8.93 10.59 -3.71
CA ASN A 242 8.73 11.60 -2.68
C ASN A 242 7.42 12.37 -2.91
N PRO A 243 6.62 12.62 -1.86
CA PRO A 243 5.55 13.60 -1.93
C PRO A 243 6.04 14.98 -2.38
N PRO A 244 5.22 15.77 -3.09
CA PRO A 244 3.83 15.51 -3.49
C PRO A 244 3.72 14.79 -4.85
N ARG A 245 4.80 14.22 -5.37
CA ARG A 245 4.84 13.67 -6.72
C ARG A 245 3.94 12.44 -6.84
N GLU A 246 3.10 12.43 -7.87
CA GLU A 246 2.41 11.23 -8.31
C GLU A 246 3.33 10.46 -9.24
N HIS A 247 3.72 9.28 -8.80
CA HIS A 247 4.70 8.45 -9.49
C HIS A 247 4.35 6.97 -9.43
N PHE A 248 4.59 6.29 -10.55
CA PHE A 248 4.43 4.85 -10.74
C PHE A 248 5.81 4.22 -10.95
N ASP A 249 6.18 3.27 -10.10
CA ASP A 249 7.34 2.43 -10.35
C ASP A 249 6.83 1.10 -10.90
N ILE A 250 6.90 0.94 -12.22
CA ILE A 250 6.19 -0.13 -12.94
C ILE A 250 7.11 -1.36 -13.03
N ALA A 251 6.57 -2.57 -12.88
CA ALA A 251 7.38 -3.77 -13.09
C ALA A 251 7.95 -3.75 -14.53
N TYR A 252 9.25 -3.99 -14.67
CA TYR A 252 9.92 -3.86 -15.98
C TYR A 252 9.26 -4.63 -17.14
N PRO A 253 8.75 -5.87 -16.95
CA PRO A 253 8.05 -6.58 -18.01
C PRO A 253 6.85 -5.81 -18.57
N ALA A 254 6.19 -4.98 -17.76
CA ALA A 254 5.11 -4.10 -18.18
C ALA A 254 5.61 -2.76 -18.73
N PHE A 255 6.60 -2.13 -18.08
CA PHE A 255 7.13 -0.82 -18.48
C PHE A 255 7.68 -0.79 -19.90
N LYS A 256 8.39 -1.86 -20.31
CA LYS A 256 9.00 -1.98 -21.65
C LYS A 256 7.99 -1.94 -22.80
N HIS A 257 6.68 -1.98 -22.51
CA HIS A 257 5.63 -1.83 -23.51
C HIS A 257 5.24 -0.37 -23.79
N ILE A 258 5.62 0.58 -22.92
CA ILE A 258 5.31 2.01 -23.10
C ILE A 258 6.54 2.91 -23.27
N ALA A 259 7.71 2.47 -22.80
CA ALA A 259 8.93 3.28 -22.86
C ALA A 259 10.22 2.45 -22.97
N GLU A 260 11.24 3.06 -23.55
CA GLU A 260 12.58 2.53 -23.70
C GLU A 260 13.32 2.44 -22.35
N TYR A 261 14.05 1.33 -22.11
CA TYR A 261 14.80 1.12 -20.87
C TYR A 261 15.73 2.29 -20.51
N LYS A 262 16.43 2.83 -21.51
CA LYS A 262 17.42 3.91 -21.35
C LYS A 262 16.82 5.25 -20.91
N ALA A 263 15.49 5.42 -21.03
CA ALA A 263 14.83 6.64 -20.60
C ALA A 263 14.92 6.82 -19.07
N GLY A 264 14.89 5.71 -18.33
CA GLY A 264 14.90 5.68 -16.86
C GLY A 264 13.59 6.17 -16.25
N ILE A 265 13.17 7.39 -16.60
CA ILE A 265 11.92 8.03 -16.18
C ILE A 265 11.22 8.67 -17.38
N VAL A 266 9.90 8.54 -17.45
CA VAL A 266 9.07 9.13 -18.50
C VAL A 266 7.85 9.86 -17.93
N PRO A 267 7.40 10.95 -18.57
CA PRO A 267 6.09 11.53 -18.25
C PRO A 267 4.97 10.61 -18.72
N VAL A 268 3.94 10.47 -17.89
CA VAL A 268 2.77 9.63 -18.19
C VAL A 268 1.47 10.36 -17.93
N ALA A 269 0.45 10.04 -18.72
CA ALA A 269 -0.94 10.26 -18.37
C ALA A 269 -1.48 8.97 -17.75
N TYR A 270 -2.26 9.07 -16.68
CA TYR A 270 -2.89 7.90 -16.06
C TYR A 270 -4.34 8.19 -15.61
N ARG A 271 -5.12 7.13 -15.41
CA ARG A 271 -6.44 7.20 -14.78
C ARG A 271 -6.79 5.90 -14.06
N ARG A 272 -7.65 5.97 -13.04
CA ARG A 272 -8.26 4.77 -12.42
C ARG A 272 -9.21 4.12 -13.43
N VAL A 273 -9.18 2.78 -13.51
CA VAL A 273 -10.06 1.98 -14.36
C VAL A 273 -10.58 0.77 -13.59
N SER A 274 -11.65 0.15 -14.12
CA SER A 274 -12.20 -1.08 -13.56
C SER A 274 -11.19 -2.22 -13.67
N CYS A 275 -10.91 -2.90 -12.56
CA CYS A 275 -10.15 -4.14 -12.52
C CYS A 275 -10.94 -5.27 -13.17
N LYS A 276 -10.38 -5.82 -14.26
CA LYS A 276 -10.93 -7.01 -14.92
C LYS A 276 -10.21 -8.25 -14.38
N LYS A 277 -10.96 -9.08 -13.65
CA LYS A 277 -10.46 -10.29 -12.99
C LYS A 277 -11.24 -11.51 -13.45
N GLN A 278 -10.55 -12.63 -13.55
CA GLN A 278 -11.15 -13.92 -13.85
C GLN A 278 -11.45 -14.66 -12.55
N GLY A 279 -12.63 -15.28 -12.47
CA GLY A 279 -13.09 -15.95 -11.25
C GLY A 279 -13.48 -14.97 -10.13
N GLY A 280 -13.67 -15.55 -8.95
CA GLY A 280 -14.13 -14.90 -7.73
C GLY A 280 -13.05 -14.18 -6.93
N ILE A 281 -13.48 -13.35 -5.98
CA ILE A 281 -12.60 -12.83 -4.93
C ILE A 281 -12.04 -14.01 -4.14
N LYS A 282 -10.74 -13.94 -3.81
CA LYS A 282 -10.03 -15.00 -3.10
C LYS A 282 -9.77 -14.59 -1.65
N PHE A 283 -10.02 -15.51 -0.73
CA PHE A 283 -9.88 -15.32 0.70
C PHE A 283 -8.90 -16.34 1.24
N THR A 284 -7.66 -15.93 1.51
CA THR A 284 -6.65 -16.79 2.15
C THR A 284 -6.66 -16.54 3.65
N ILE A 285 -7.06 -17.54 4.44
CA ILE A 285 -7.26 -17.41 5.88
C ILE A 285 -6.07 -18.02 6.61
N THR A 286 -5.40 -17.25 7.45
CA THR A 286 -4.19 -17.66 8.20
C THR A 286 -4.29 -17.22 9.66
N GLY A 287 -3.48 -17.81 10.54
CA GLY A 287 -3.43 -17.46 11.96
C GLY A 287 -3.94 -18.56 12.88
N THR A 288 -4.68 -18.16 13.91
CA THR A 288 -5.23 -18.98 14.99
C THR A 288 -6.63 -18.48 15.41
N GLN A 289 -7.34 -19.24 16.25
CA GLN A 289 -8.67 -18.86 16.77
C GLN A 289 -8.74 -17.49 17.47
N HIS A 290 -7.60 -16.95 17.95
CA HIS A 290 -7.55 -15.66 18.67
C HIS A 290 -6.93 -14.54 17.84
N TRP A 291 -6.33 -14.89 16.70
CA TRP A 291 -5.73 -13.94 15.77
C TRP A 291 -5.83 -14.51 14.36
N THR A 292 -6.80 -14.02 13.60
CA THR A 292 -7.00 -14.46 12.23
C THR A 292 -6.70 -13.32 11.26
N LEU A 293 -5.98 -13.66 10.21
CA LEU A 293 -5.64 -12.77 9.10
C LEU A 293 -6.22 -13.33 7.80
N VAL A 294 -7.06 -12.54 7.15
CA VAL A 294 -7.67 -12.82 5.86
C VAL A 294 -6.97 -11.96 4.81
N THR A 295 -6.20 -12.59 3.92
CA THR A 295 -5.64 -11.91 2.75
C THR A 295 -6.69 -11.97 1.64
N ILE A 296 -7.13 -10.81 1.16
CA ILE A 296 -8.17 -10.71 0.12
C ILE A 296 -7.52 -10.24 -1.18
N TRP A 297 -7.73 -11.00 -2.25
CA TRP A 297 -7.11 -10.74 -3.55
C TRP A 297 -8.04 -11.15 -4.70
N ASN A 298 -7.62 -10.86 -5.94
CA ASN A 298 -8.42 -11.06 -7.16
C ASN A 298 -9.74 -10.25 -7.18
N VAL A 299 -9.71 -9.04 -6.64
CA VAL A 299 -10.90 -8.16 -6.56
C VAL A 299 -11.11 -7.43 -7.89
N GLY A 300 -12.28 -7.61 -8.49
CA GLY A 300 -12.74 -6.88 -9.67
C GLY A 300 -13.31 -5.49 -9.32
N GLY A 301 -13.90 -4.79 -10.29
CA GLY A 301 -14.54 -3.50 -10.02
C GLY A 301 -13.51 -2.42 -9.69
N ALA A 302 -13.62 -1.73 -8.55
CA ALA A 302 -12.62 -0.71 -8.19
C ALA A 302 -11.24 -1.33 -7.81
N GLY A 303 -11.25 -2.59 -7.37
CA GLY A 303 -10.08 -3.38 -6.98
C GLY A 303 -9.60 -3.15 -5.55
N ASP A 304 -9.58 -1.90 -5.10
CA ASP A 304 -9.18 -1.51 -3.75
C ASP A 304 -10.34 -1.62 -2.74
N ILE A 305 -10.04 -2.26 -1.61
CA ILE A 305 -11.03 -2.58 -0.57
C ILE A 305 -11.01 -1.51 0.53
N SER A 306 -12.19 -1.00 0.86
CA SER A 306 -12.44 0.00 1.91
C SER A 306 -12.98 -0.63 3.20
N HIS A 307 -13.80 -1.68 3.11
CA HIS A 307 -14.39 -2.35 4.28
C HIS A 307 -14.58 -3.84 4.06
N VAL A 308 -14.44 -4.62 5.13
CA VAL A 308 -14.63 -6.08 5.13
C VAL A 308 -15.39 -6.48 6.38
N GLU A 309 -16.43 -7.29 6.20
CA GLU A 309 -17.16 -7.93 7.30
C GLU A 309 -17.21 -9.44 7.07
N VAL A 310 -17.22 -10.19 8.15
CA VAL A 310 -17.39 -11.65 8.13
C VAL A 310 -18.55 -12.07 9.02
N LYS A 311 -19.29 -13.09 8.60
CA LYS A 311 -20.36 -13.74 9.37
C LYS A 311 -20.14 -15.25 9.34
N GLY A 312 -20.45 -15.92 10.44
CA GLY A 312 -20.62 -17.37 10.49
C GLY A 312 -22.06 -17.79 10.18
N ASP A 313 -22.31 -19.09 10.07
CA ASP A 313 -23.65 -19.65 9.87
C ASP A 313 -24.44 -19.79 11.18
N ASN A 314 -23.76 -19.73 12.33
CA ASN A 314 -24.36 -20.00 13.64
C ASN A 314 -23.96 -18.99 14.72
N LYS A 315 -22.69 -18.98 15.15
CA LYS A 315 -22.26 -18.27 16.37
C LYS A 315 -21.77 -16.85 16.11
N LEU A 316 -21.26 -16.59 14.90
CA LEU A 316 -20.60 -15.33 14.56
C LEU A 316 -21.53 -14.39 13.78
N ASN A 317 -21.98 -13.31 14.44
CA ASN A 317 -22.68 -12.22 13.78
C ASN A 317 -21.75 -11.43 12.85
N TRP A 318 -22.32 -10.58 11.99
CA TRP A 318 -21.53 -9.69 11.14
C TRP A 318 -20.50 -8.92 11.96
N THR A 319 -19.24 -9.21 11.70
CA THR A 319 -18.10 -8.71 12.45
C THR A 319 -17.18 -7.97 11.48
N PRO A 320 -16.91 -6.68 11.70
CA PRO A 320 -15.98 -5.94 10.86
C PRO A 320 -14.56 -6.43 11.09
N LEU A 321 -13.80 -6.58 10.00
CA LEU A 321 -12.36 -6.81 10.06
C LEU A 321 -11.62 -5.48 9.98
N HIS A 322 -10.53 -5.38 10.73
CA HIS A 322 -9.62 -4.23 10.69
C HIS A 322 -8.58 -4.42 9.58
N LYS A 323 -8.30 -3.38 8.79
CA LYS A 323 -7.18 -3.40 7.83
C LYS A 323 -5.88 -3.41 8.60
N ASN A 324 -5.19 -4.55 8.64
CA ASN A 324 -3.88 -4.66 9.28
C ASN A 324 -2.82 -3.97 8.41
N TRP A 325 -2.61 -4.47 7.20
CA TRP A 325 -1.67 -3.87 6.26
C TRP A 325 -1.96 -4.33 4.83
N GLY A 326 -1.82 -3.42 3.85
CA GLY A 326 -2.10 -3.72 2.44
C GLY A 326 -3.49 -4.36 2.25
N SER A 327 -3.50 -5.60 1.77
CA SER A 327 -4.72 -6.41 1.55
C SER A 327 -4.99 -7.45 2.64
N LYS A 328 -4.33 -7.32 3.80
CA LYS A 328 -4.47 -8.23 4.96
C LYS A 328 -5.42 -7.63 5.99
N TRP A 329 -6.50 -8.35 6.25
CA TRP A 329 -7.59 -7.95 7.14
C TRP A 329 -7.63 -8.84 8.37
N GLN A 330 -7.78 -8.27 9.56
CA GLN A 330 -7.61 -8.97 10.83
C GLN A 330 -8.90 -8.99 11.65
N THR A 331 -9.11 -10.10 12.36
CA THR A 331 -10.06 -10.20 13.47
C THR A 331 -9.47 -11.04 14.60
N SER A 332 -9.91 -10.77 15.84
CA SER A 332 -9.63 -11.59 17.02
C SER A 332 -10.78 -12.54 17.38
N CYS A 333 -11.91 -12.46 16.64
CA CYS A 333 -13.00 -13.42 16.78
C CYS A 333 -12.61 -14.75 16.15
N SER A 334 -12.99 -15.85 16.80
CA SER A 334 -12.81 -17.17 16.21
C SER A 334 -13.74 -17.32 15.00
N LEU A 335 -13.14 -17.73 13.87
CA LEU A 335 -13.85 -18.08 12.64
C LEU A 335 -14.06 -19.59 12.51
N GLU A 336 -13.53 -20.37 13.46
CA GLU A 336 -13.54 -21.84 13.40
C GLU A 336 -14.94 -22.40 13.64
N GLU A 337 -15.19 -23.60 13.10
CA GLU A 337 -16.47 -24.31 13.20
C GLU A 337 -17.67 -23.56 12.60
N GLU A 338 -17.42 -22.56 11.76
CA GLU A 338 -18.42 -21.77 11.05
C GLU A 338 -18.24 -21.91 9.54
N SER A 339 -19.36 -21.89 8.80
CA SER A 339 -19.34 -21.61 7.37
C SER A 339 -19.30 -20.10 7.15
N LEU A 340 -18.20 -19.59 6.61
CA LEU A 340 -17.94 -18.15 6.54
C LEU A 340 -18.61 -17.50 5.34
N THR A 341 -19.24 -16.37 5.60
CA THR A 341 -19.78 -15.43 4.62
C THR A 341 -19.01 -14.12 4.72
N PHE A 342 -18.50 -13.62 3.60
CA PHE A 342 -17.76 -12.35 3.57
C PHE A 342 -18.57 -11.29 2.84
N LYS A 343 -18.57 -10.06 3.39
CA LYS A 343 -19.00 -8.86 2.70
C LYS A 343 -17.78 -7.99 2.45
N VAL A 344 -17.49 -7.71 1.19
CA VAL A 344 -16.36 -6.89 0.76
C VAL A 344 -16.90 -5.61 0.14
N THR A 345 -16.48 -4.45 0.62
CA THR A 345 -16.84 -3.13 0.10
C THR A 345 -15.61 -2.48 -0.54
N THR A 346 -15.76 -1.96 -1.75
CA THR A 346 -14.69 -1.29 -2.51
C THR A 346 -14.70 0.23 -2.29
N SER A 347 -13.65 0.91 -2.75
CA SER A 347 -13.49 2.37 -2.61
C SER A 347 -14.59 3.20 -3.27
N ASP A 348 -15.31 2.63 -4.24
CA ASP A 348 -16.47 3.22 -4.93
C ASP A 348 -17.78 3.05 -4.14
N GLY A 349 -17.74 2.47 -2.93
CA GLY A 349 -18.90 2.28 -2.06
C GLY A 349 -19.76 1.05 -2.40
N ARG A 350 -19.48 0.36 -3.52
CA ARG A 350 -20.16 -0.90 -3.86
C ARG A 350 -19.67 -2.02 -2.95
N PHE A 351 -20.51 -3.02 -2.72
CA PHE A 351 -20.12 -4.22 -1.99
C PHE A 351 -20.62 -5.50 -2.66
N VAL A 352 -20.00 -6.61 -2.30
CA VAL A 352 -20.40 -7.96 -2.69
C VAL A 352 -20.47 -8.82 -1.43
N ILE A 353 -21.56 -9.56 -1.27
CA ILE A 353 -21.70 -10.59 -0.23
C ILE A 353 -21.45 -11.95 -0.88
N SER A 354 -20.43 -12.65 -0.40
CA SER A 354 -20.09 -14.01 -0.79
C SER A 354 -20.56 -14.98 0.31
N PRO A 355 -21.73 -15.62 0.17
CA PRO A 355 -22.23 -16.57 1.16
C PRO A 355 -21.47 -17.89 1.11
N ASN A 356 -21.25 -18.51 2.28
CA ASN A 356 -20.66 -19.85 2.42
C ASN A 356 -19.37 -20.06 1.60
N VAL A 357 -18.45 -19.10 1.67
CA VAL A 357 -17.14 -19.13 1.00
C VAL A 357 -16.32 -20.33 1.42
N THR A 358 -16.39 -20.72 2.70
CA THR A 358 -15.82 -21.98 3.17
C THR A 358 -16.83 -23.11 2.96
N PRO A 359 -16.47 -24.20 2.26
CA PRO A 359 -17.43 -25.24 1.85
C PRO A 359 -18.03 -26.03 3.02
N ASN A 360 -17.34 -26.06 4.17
CA ASN A 360 -17.84 -26.65 5.41
C ASN A 360 -17.15 -26.00 6.62
N LYS A 361 -17.66 -26.34 7.81
CA LYS A 361 -17.23 -25.81 9.12
C LYS A 361 -15.81 -26.22 9.53
N TYR A 362 -15.22 -27.21 8.86
CA TYR A 362 -13.94 -27.83 9.20
C TYR A 362 -12.80 -27.41 8.27
N TRP A 363 -12.94 -26.24 7.64
CA TRP A 363 -11.83 -25.58 6.95
C TRP A 363 -10.63 -25.35 7.89
N LYS A 364 -9.44 -25.15 7.31
CA LYS A 364 -8.17 -25.03 8.03
C LYS A 364 -7.43 -23.75 7.62
N TYR A 365 -6.66 -23.18 8.55
CA TYR A 365 -5.74 -22.08 8.23
C TYR A 365 -4.73 -22.50 7.15
N GLY A 366 -4.32 -21.52 6.35
CA GLY A 366 -3.48 -21.69 5.17
C GLY A 366 -4.28 -21.96 3.89
N GLN A 367 -5.58 -22.24 3.98
CA GLN A 367 -6.42 -22.47 2.81
C GLN A 367 -6.88 -21.16 2.16
N THR A 368 -7.15 -21.24 0.86
CA THR A 368 -7.72 -20.16 0.06
C THR A 368 -9.08 -20.59 -0.48
N PHE A 369 -10.06 -19.71 -0.32
CA PHE A 369 -11.43 -19.91 -0.76
C PHE A 369 -11.83 -18.87 -1.80
N GLU A 370 -12.88 -19.14 -2.56
CA GLU A 370 -13.36 -18.28 -3.63
C GLU A 370 -14.82 -17.86 -3.37
N GLY A 371 -15.09 -16.58 -3.54
CA GLY A 371 -16.43 -15.99 -3.40
C GLY A 371 -16.93 -15.36 -4.70
N LEU A 372 -17.96 -14.53 -4.60
CA LEU A 372 -18.44 -13.71 -5.71
C LEU A 372 -17.48 -12.55 -5.99
N ASN A 373 -17.56 -12.00 -7.20
CA ASN A 373 -16.76 -10.84 -7.60
C ASN A 373 -17.64 -9.69 -8.07
N PHE A 374 -17.06 -8.49 -8.08
CA PHE A 374 -17.64 -7.31 -8.71
C PHE A 374 -17.65 -7.53 -10.23
N ARG A 375 -18.78 -7.22 -10.87
CA ARG A 375 -18.92 -7.26 -12.33
C ARG A 375 -18.52 -5.90 -12.94
#